data_AF-A0A8T6NM01-F1
#
_entry.id   AF-A0A8T6NM01-F1
#
_cell.length_a   1.000
_cell.length_b   1.000
_cell.length_c   1.000
_cell.angle_alpha   90.00
_cell.angle_beta   90.00
_cell.angle_gamma   90.00
#
_symmetry.space_group_name_H-M   'P 1'
#
loop_
_entity.id
_entity.type
_entity.pdbx_description
1 polymer ?
#
loop_
_entity_poly.entity_id
_entity_poly.type
_entity_poly.pdbx_seq_one_letter_code
_entity_poly.pdbx_strand_id
1 'polypeptide(L)'
;MNPDASLIFPQAFRWGTATSSYQVEGNLTNNDWWLAAQEGGYIYHDQSAGLACDWWNRAEEDFDRMADLGLNAHRLSIEWSRVEPKPGVWDEAAIARYREMIQGLVDRGIEPMITLHHFTNPLWMVERGGWENPEAVDWFASYAHKIVSALGDLTPMWCTINEPMVMIGQTYALGRWRPGKRDLNAAIRAGVNIARAHGAAYHIIHDQVEKAFVGFAKHMIIWEPHRLWMPNDWVAAWLVRLLFNRLFLSSVIDGVLRVPGRRAIRIPEVRNTVDWLGVNYYQRYRIRTKLFGGRAMFMELGTRPGILKGPGDWGEIHPPGLSLTLRHLWNKYRLPLIITENGIPDQADEHRPGFIVTHLHELWRTMQEEIPVYGYYFWSLVDNFEWTEGYDPAFSFGLFEVDFETQERQMRPSGELYKAICEAGGLTPAIVAEHTPALLPAVFGSVRA
;
A
#
# COMPACT_ATOMS: atom_id res chain seq x y z
N MET A 1 -18.67 25.41 -12.86
CA MET A 1 -18.95 25.05 -11.46
C MET A 1 -19.22 26.33 -10.71
N ASN A 2 -20.14 26.30 -9.75
CA ASN A 2 -20.28 27.39 -8.79
C ASN A 2 -18.96 27.44 -7.98
N PRO A 3 -18.21 28.56 -7.96
CA PRO A 3 -16.93 28.66 -7.24
C PRO A 3 -17.07 28.42 -5.72
N ASP A 4 -18.30 28.44 -5.20
CA ASP A 4 -18.63 28.15 -3.80
C ASP A 4 -19.05 26.69 -3.55
N ALA A 5 -19.11 25.83 -4.59
CA ALA A 5 -19.57 24.45 -4.44
C ALA A 5 -18.47 23.54 -3.89
N SER A 6 -18.68 23.01 -2.67
CA SER A 6 -17.83 22.00 -2.06
C SER A 6 -17.80 20.69 -2.85
N LEU A 7 -16.65 20.00 -2.86
CA LEU A 7 -16.46 18.69 -3.44
C LEU A 7 -16.74 17.62 -2.38
N ILE A 8 -18.02 17.28 -2.22
CA ILE A 8 -18.49 16.33 -1.21
C ILE A 8 -18.47 14.90 -1.74
N PHE A 9 -17.99 13.98 -0.92
CA PHE A 9 -17.96 12.54 -1.19
C PHE A 9 -19.24 11.86 -0.68
N PRO A 10 -19.54 10.63 -1.13
CA PRO A 10 -20.68 9.89 -0.61
C PRO A 10 -20.64 9.75 0.91
N GLN A 11 -21.80 9.78 1.58
CA GLN A 11 -21.88 9.69 3.05
C GLN A 11 -21.25 8.40 3.60
N ALA A 12 -21.34 7.29 2.86
CA ALA A 12 -20.76 6.00 3.23
C ALA A 12 -19.28 5.84 2.80
N PHE A 13 -18.63 6.93 2.38
CA PHE A 13 -17.23 6.90 1.96
C PHE A 13 -16.30 6.69 3.18
N ARG A 14 -15.34 5.78 3.03
CA ARG A 14 -14.36 5.51 4.09
C ARG A 14 -13.23 6.52 4.04
N TRP A 15 -13.12 7.32 5.09
CA TRP A 15 -11.99 8.21 5.36
C TRP A 15 -11.08 7.53 6.37
N GLY A 16 -9.91 7.11 5.93
CA GLY A 16 -9.02 6.33 6.77
C GLY A 16 -7.55 6.61 6.59
N THR A 17 -6.76 5.86 7.35
CA THR A 17 -5.31 5.81 7.28
C THR A 17 -4.86 4.35 7.19
N ALA A 18 -3.63 4.11 6.75
CA ALA A 18 -3.05 2.77 6.70
C ALA A 18 -1.70 2.72 7.42
N THR A 19 -1.41 1.56 8.03
CA THR A 19 -0.11 1.20 8.61
C THR A 19 0.24 -0.27 8.32
N SER A 20 1.46 -0.67 8.64
CA SER A 20 1.97 -2.04 8.54
C SER A 20 2.57 -2.47 9.87
N SER A 21 2.28 -3.70 10.29
CA SER A 21 2.71 -4.31 11.54
C SER A 21 4.19 -4.10 11.84
N TYR A 22 5.07 -4.49 10.92
CA TYR A 22 6.51 -4.36 11.11
C TYR A 22 6.99 -2.92 11.23
N GLN A 23 6.28 -1.99 10.59
CA GLN A 23 6.66 -0.59 10.56
C GLN A 23 6.28 0.17 11.83
N VAL A 24 5.29 -0.31 12.61
CA VAL A 24 4.74 0.42 13.77
C VAL A 24 4.73 -0.35 15.10
N GLU A 25 4.65 -1.68 15.09
CA GLU A 25 4.44 -2.46 16.34
C GLU A 25 5.63 -2.47 17.28
N GLY A 26 6.83 -2.64 16.73
CA GLY A 26 8.05 -2.80 17.51
C GLY A 26 8.33 -4.22 18.01
N ASN A 27 9.60 -4.46 18.33
CA ASN A 27 10.17 -5.68 18.90
C ASN A 27 9.89 -6.95 18.09
N LEU A 28 9.79 -6.82 16.76
CA LEU A 28 9.62 -7.94 15.84
C LEU A 28 10.98 -8.46 15.39
N THR A 29 11.39 -9.61 15.94
CA THR A 29 12.74 -10.16 15.75
C THR A 29 12.80 -11.49 15.01
N ASN A 30 11.65 -12.01 14.56
CA ASN A 30 11.54 -13.36 14.01
C ASN A 30 11.11 -13.39 12.52
N ASN A 31 11.49 -12.37 11.75
CA ASN A 31 11.21 -12.29 10.31
C ASN A 31 12.43 -11.91 9.47
N ASP A 32 12.28 -12.03 8.16
CA ASP A 32 13.30 -11.72 7.16
C ASP A 32 13.78 -10.26 7.16
N TRP A 33 12.94 -9.30 7.50
CA TRP A 33 13.32 -7.89 7.61
C TRP A 33 14.22 -7.62 8.82
N TRP A 34 13.92 -8.24 9.96
CA TRP A 34 14.81 -8.18 11.11
C TRP A 34 16.17 -8.80 10.77
N LEU A 35 16.16 -9.96 10.12
CA LEU A 35 17.40 -10.63 9.71
C LEU A 35 18.18 -9.81 8.67
N ALA A 36 17.50 -9.11 7.75
CA ALA A 36 18.15 -8.20 6.82
C ALA A 36 18.86 -7.04 7.53
N ALA A 37 18.27 -6.50 8.61
CA ALA A 37 18.92 -5.50 9.45
C ALA A 37 20.16 -6.07 10.17
N GLN A 38 20.11 -7.32 10.64
CA GLN A 38 21.26 -7.96 11.30
C GLN A 38 22.40 -8.30 10.33
N GLU A 39 22.08 -8.72 9.11
CA GLU A 39 23.08 -9.05 8.08
C GLU A 39 23.75 -7.81 7.49
N GLY A 40 23.03 -6.67 7.49
CA GLY A 40 23.47 -5.41 6.92
C GLY A 40 23.44 -5.35 5.38
N GLY A 41 23.54 -4.14 4.84
CA GLY A 41 23.61 -3.87 3.40
C GLY A 41 22.27 -3.77 2.66
N TYR A 42 21.15 -3.92 3.36
CA TYR A 42 19.79 -3.82 2.78
C TYR A 42 19.02 -2.57 3.23
N ILE A 43 19.33 -2.05 4.43
CA ILE A 43 18.56 -1.00 5.09
C ILE A 43 19.48 0.17 5.38
N TYR A 44 18.95 1.38 5.29
CA TYR A 44 19.62 2.63 5.62
C TYR A 44 20.35 2.53 6.96
N HIS A 45 21.67 2.74 6.90
CA HIS A 45 22.58 2.64 8.05
C HIS A 45 22.42 1.35 8.88
N ASP A 46 22.04 0.25 8.24
CA ASP A 46 21.81 -1.06 8.87
C ASP A 46 20.85 -0.99 10.08
N GLN A 47 19.91 -0.04 10.04
CA GLN A 47 18.95 0.17 11.11
C GLN A 47 18.00 -1.03 11.25
N SER A 48 17.58 -1.29 12.49
CA SER A 48 16.51 -2.22 12.81
C SER A 48 15.27 -1.43 13.23
N ALA A 49 14.08 -2.00 13.03
CA ALA A 49 12.84 -1.39 13.48
C ALA A 49 12.85 -1.14 14.99
N GLY A 50 13.48 -1.99 15.81
CA GLY A 50 13.56 -1.76 17.26
C GLY A 50 12.16 -1.59 17.87
N LEU A 51 11.91 -0.50 18.59
CA LEU A 51 10.57 -0.17 19.11
C LEU A 51 9.60 0.29 18.02
N ALA A 52 10.07 0.77 16.86
CA ALA A 52 9.22 1.43 15.89
C ALA A 52 8.37 2.52 16.55
N CYS A 53 7.06 2.44 16.39
CA CYS A 53 6.11 3.33 17.03
C CYS A 53 5.57 2.74 18.34
N ASP A 54 6.08 1.61 18.83
CA ASP A 54 5.62 0.95 20.05
C ASP A 54 4.10 0.64 20.06
N TRP A 55 3.50 0.41 18.88
CA TRP A 55 2.07 0.11 18.78
C TRP A 55 1.68 -1.15 19.53
N TRP A 56 2.60 -2.09 19.71
CA TRP A 56 2.32 -3.29 20.49
C TRP A 56 1.83 -2.96 21.92
N ASN A 57 2.36 -1.88 22.50
CA ASN A 57 2.04 -1.45 23.85
C ASN A 57 1.07 -0.25 23.90
N ARG A 58 0.95 0.55 22.83
CA ARG A 58 0.31 1.88 22.87
C ARG A 58 -0.61 2.20 21.68
N ALA A 59 -0.97 1.21 20.86
CA ALA A 59 -1.81 1.46 19.68
C ALA A 59 -3.13 2.18 20.00
N GLU A 60 -3.72 1.94 21.17
CA GLU A 60 -4.95 2.59 21.62
C GLU A 60 -4.85 4.11 21.64
N GLU A 61 -3.70 4.67 22.00
CA GLU A 61 -3.48 6.13 21.99
C GLU A 61 -3.55 6.68 20.55
N ASP A 62 -3.02 5.92 19.58
CA ASP A 62 -3.08 6.29 18.18
C ASP A 62 -4.47 6.03 17.58
N PHE A 63 -5.27 5.12 18.14
CA PHE A 63 -6.69 4.96 17.77
C PHE A 63 -7.55 6.11 18.29
N ASP A 64 -7.24 6.66 19.48
CA ASP A 64 -7.86 7.90 19.97
C ASP A 64 -7.56 9.06 19.02
N ARG A 65 -6.30 9.19 18.56
CA ARG A 65 -5.91 10.18 17.55
C ARG A 65 -6.66 10.00 16.23
N MET A 66 -6.89 8.77 15.78
CA MET A 66 -7.71 8.51 14.58
C MET A 66 -9.15 9.00 14.76
N ALA A 67 -9.75 8.75 15.93
CA ALA A 67 -11.10 9.23 16.24
C ALA A 67 -11.14 10.77 16.28
N ASP A 68 -10.11 11.40 16.87
CA ASP A 68 -9.97 12.86 16.92
C ASP A 68 -9.76 13.51 15.54
N LEU A 69 -9.18 12.78 14.59
CA LEU A 69 -9.09 13.18 13.18
C LEU A 69 -10.42 13.01 12.42
N GLY A 70 -11.44 12.40 13.02
CA GLY A 70 -12.72 12.12 12.35
C GLY A 70 -12.65 10.95 11.36
N LEU A 71 -11.67 10.04 11.51
CA LEU A 71 -11.57 8.86 10.65
C LEU A 71 -12.68 7.86 10.99
N ASN A 72 -13.19 7.19 9.96
CA ASN A 72 -14.20 6.12 10.11
C ASN A 72 -13.69 4.75 9.63
N ALA A 73 -12.43 4.67 9.18
CA ALA A 73 -11.81 3.43 8.77
C ALA A 73 -10.29 3.43 9.03
N HIS A 74 -9.72 2.27 9.29
CA HIS A 74 -8.27 2.12 9.40
C HIS A 74 -7.83 0.77 8.84
N ARG A 75 -6.71 0.77 8.10
CA ARG A 75 -6.11 -0.44 7.56
C ARG A 75 -4.83 -0.75 8.32
N LEU A 76 -4.76 -1.95 8.90
CA LEU A 76 -3.57 -2.48 9.58
C LEU A 76 -3.23 -3.88 9.06
N SER A 77 -2.03 -4.37 9.35
CA SER A 77 -1.64 -5.77 9.07
C SER A 77 -1.40 -6.57 10.33
N ILE A 78 -1.47 -7.89 10.19
CA ILE A 78 -1.10 -8.86 11.23
C ILE A 78 0.31 -9.35 10.93
N GLU A 79 1.20 -9.35 11.92
CA GLU A 79 2.55 -9.87 11.77
C GLU A 79 2.56 -11.41 11.88
N TRP A 80 2.72 -12.08 10.74
CA TRP A 80 2.74 -13.53 10.67
C TRP A 80 3.81 -14.13 11.60
N SER A 81 5.02 -13.56 11.62
CA SER A 81 6.11 -14.09 12.47
C SER A 81 5.86 -13.99 13.97
N ARG A 82 4.94 -13.11 14.39
CA ARG A 82 4.54 -12.92 15.78
C ARG A 82 3.50 -13.96 16.19
N VAL A 83 2.46 -14.16 15.38
CA VAL A 83 1.37 -15.09 15.72
C VAL A 83 1.72 -16.55 15.45
N GLU A 84 2.66 -16.82 14.53
CA GLU A 84 3.18 -18.16 14.23
C GLU A 84 4.71 -18.17 14.33
N PRO A 85 5.29 -18.11 15.54
CA PRO A 85 6.73 -18.02 15.72
C PRO A 85 7.49 -19.26 15.23
N LYS A 86 6.82 -20.42 15.20
CA LYS A 86 7.32 -21.69 14.64
C LYS A 86 6.20 -22.37 13.85
N PRO A 87 6.51 -23.23 12.86
CA PRO A 87 5.50 -23.86 12.02
C PRO A 87 4.46 -24.60 12.87
N GLY A 88 3.20 -24.23 12.73
CA GLY A 88 2.06 -24.80 13.44
C GLY A 88 2.01 -24.50 14.95
N VAL A 89 2.90 -23.65 15.47
CA VAL A 89 2.89 -23.20 16.87
C VAL A 89 2.36 -21.78 16.91
N TRP A 90 1.19 -21.60 17.51
CA TRP A 90 0.50 -20.32 17.58
C TRP A 90 0.76 -19.60 18.91
N ASP A 91 1.03 -18.31 18.84
CA ASP A 91 1.03 -17.43 20.01
C ASP A 91 -0.39 -16.88 20.21
N GLU A 92 -1.19 -17.58 21.04
CA GLU A 92 -2.56 -17.19 21.34
C GLU A 92 -2.63 -15.85 22.09
N ALA A 93 -1.58 -15.46 22.84
CA ALA A 93 -1.54 -14.16 23.51
C ALA A 93 -1.34 -13.03 22.50
N ALA A 94 -0.49 -13.24 21.48
CA ALA A 94 -0.36 -12.28 20.39
C ALA A 94 -1.65 -12.14 19.57
N ILE A 95 -2.33 -13.25 19.28
CA ILE A 95 -3.64 -13.23 18.59
C ILE A 95 -4.69 -12.51 19.43
N ALA A 96 -4.73 -12.74 20.75
CA ALA A 96 -5.60 -12.02 21.66
C ALA A 96 -5.31 -10.52 21.67
N ARG A 97 -4.03 -10.12 21.68
CA ARG A 97 -3.64 -8.70 21.61
C ARG A 97 -4.09 -8.04 20.30
N TYR A 98 -3.95 -8.71 19.15
CA TYR A 98 -4.51 -8.19 17.90
C TYR A 98 -6.03 -8.05 17.95
N ARG A 99 -6.72 -9.01 18.57
CA ARG A 99 -8.17 -8.93 18.78
C ARG A 99 -8.54 -7.71 19.62
N GLU A 100 -7.82 -7.45 20.70
CA GLU A 100 -8.01 -6.25 21.53
C GLU A 100 -7.79 -4.96 20.74
N MET A 101 -6.71 -4.87 19.95
CA MET A 101 -6.44 -3.71 19.11
C MET A 101 -7.55 -3.46 18.09
N ILE A 102 -7.99 -4.51 17.39
CA ILE A 102 -9.03 -4.41 16.35
C ILE A 102 -10.38 -4.09 16.99
N GLN A 103 -10.71 -4.69 18.14
CA GLN A 103 -11.90 -4.32 18.90
C GLN A 103 -11.83 -2.85 19.34
N GLY A 104 -10.67 -2.36 19.75
CA GLY A 104 -10.45 -0.96 20.10
C GLY A 104 -10.75 0.01 18.95
N LEU A 105 -10.51 -0.37 17.70
CA LEU A 105 -10.94 0.39 16.52
C LEU A 105 -12.47 0.37 16.36
N VAL A 106 -13.07 -0.83 16.46
CA VAL A 106 -14.53 -1.01 16.34
C VAL A 106 -15.29 -0.20 17.40
N ASP A 107 -14.80 -0.21 18.65
CA ASP A 107 -15.39 0.52 19.77
C ASP A 107 -15.37 2.04 19.56
N ARG A 108 -14.44 2.55 18.75
CA ARG A 108 -14.33 3.96 18.34
C ARG A 108 -15.11 4.28 17.07
N GLY A 109 -15.85 3.32 16.51
CA GLY A 109 -16.56 3.50 15.25
C GLY A 109 -15.66 3.53 14.01
N ILE A 110 -14.43 3.02 14.13
CA ILE A 110 -13.46 2.95 13.04
C ILE A 110 -13.50 1.54 12.44
N GLU A 111 -13.97 1.41 11.20
CA GLU A 111 -14.05 0.11 10.52
C GLU A 111 -12.63 -0.42 10.20
N PRO A 112 -12.23 -1.58 10.74
CA PRO A 112 -10.91 -2.12 10.46
C PRO A 112 -10.87 -2.84 9.11
N MET A 113 -9.82 -2.61 8.33
CA MET A 113 -9.42 -3.45 7.21
C MET A 113 -8.18 -4.26 7.61
N ILE A 114 -8.31 -5.58 7.67
CA ILE A 114 -7.20 -6.45 8.08
C ILE A 114 -6.39 -6.88 6.85
N THR A 115 -5.09 -6.58 6.86
CA THR A 115 -4.13 -7.05 5.86
C THR A 115 -3.40 -8.30 6.37
N LEU A 116 -3.57 -9.45 5.71
CA LEU A 116 -2.96 -10.71 6.15
C LEU A 116 -1.45 -10.75 5.92
N HIS A 117 -0.96 -10.21 4.80
CA HIS A 117 0.47 -10.21 4.46
C HIS A 117 0.95 -8.82 4.02
N HIS A 118 1.96 -8.31 4.71
CA HIS A 118 2.60 -7.03 4.40
C HIS A 118 4.14 -7.16 4.44
N PHE A 119 4.68 -7.85 3.42
CA PHE A 119 6.11 -8.07 3.12
C PHE A 119 6.90 -8.97 4.07
N THR A 120 6.65 -8.94 5.37
CA THR A 120 7.38 -9.75 6.35
C THR A 120 7.03 -11.23 6.24
N ASN A 121 8.05 -12.09 6.34
CA ASN A 121 7.89 -13.54 6.35
C ASN A 121 8.57 -14.13 7.59
N PRO A 122 7.93 -15.09 8.29
CA PRO A 122 8.57 -15.80 9.40
C PRO A 122 9.89 -16.45 8.98
N LEU A 123 10.92 -16.41 9.84
CA LEU A 123 12.22 -16.99 9.53
C LEU A 123 12.14 -18.47 9.15
N TRP A 124 11.31 -19.24 9.84
CA TRP A 124 11.10 -20.66 9.56
C TRP A 124 10.53 -20.93 8.15
N MET A 125 9.78 -19.99 7.58
CA MET A 125 9.27 -20.07 6.22
C MET A 125 10.38 -19.74 5.22
N VAL A 126 11.16 -18.69 5.52
CA VAL A 126 12.28 -18.22 4.70
C VAL A 126 13.37 -19.29 4.59
N GLU A 127 13.72 -19.94 5.69
CA GLU A 127 14.68 -21.06 5.77
C GLU A 127 14.27 -22.27 4.92
N ARG A 128 12.95 -22.45 4.69
CA ARG A 128 12.40 -23.51 3.84
C ARG A 128 12.16 -23.05 2.40
N GLY A 129 12.77 -21.95 1.97
CA GLY A 129 12.70 -21.45 0.60
C GLY A 129 11.69 -20.32 0.37
N GLY A 130 11.00 -19.86 1.40
CA GLY A 130 10.05 -18.75 1.33
C GLY A 130 8.98 -18.97 0.27
N TRP A 131 8.60 -17.91 -0.44
CA TRP A 131 7.57 -17.97 -1.48
C TRP A 131 7.92 -18.83 -2.70
N GLU A 132 9.18 -19.25 -2.89
CA GLU A 132 9.51 -20.21 -3.95
C GLU A 132 9.08 -21.63 -3.63
N ASN A 133 8.92 -21.95 -2.34
CA ASN A 133 8.44 -23.25 -1.92
C ASN A 133 6.93 -23.36 -2.20
N PRO A 134 6.45 -24.39 -2.93
CA PRO A 134 5.02 -24.59 -3.14
C PRO A 134 4.22 -24.78 -1.84
N GLU A 135 4.83 -25.32 -0.78
CA GLU A 135 4.19 -25.48 0.55
C GLU A 135 3.87 -24.13 1.22
N ALA A 136 4.48 -23.02 0.77
CA ALA A 136 4.16 -21.69 1.25
C ALA A 136 2.68 -21.33 1.07
N VAL A 137 2.01 -21.91 0.07
CA VAL A 137 0.58 -21.74 -0.15
C VAL A 137 -0.21 -22.34 1.02
N ASP A 138 0.16 -23.55 1.46
CA ASP A 138 -0.52 -24.27 2.54
C ASP A 138 -0.23 -23.64 3.91
N TRP A 139 1.00 -23.16 4.11
CA TRP A 139 1.36 -22.40 5.31
C TRP A 139 0.56 -21.11 5.41
N PHE A 140 0.48 -20.33 4.32
CA PHE A 140 -0.31 -19.10 4.31
C PHE A 140 -1.80 -19.38 4.47
N ALA A 141 -2.31 -20.46 3.87
CA ALA A 141 -3.69 -20.89 4.05
C ALA A 141 -3.99 -21.26 5.52
N SER A 142 -3.08 -21.97 6.19
CA SER A 142 -3.23 -22.34 7.60
C SER A 142 -3.22 -21.10 8.52
N TYR A 143 -2.31 -20.16 8.23
CA TYR A 143 -2.25 -18.85 8.89
C TYR A 143 -3.53 -18.04 8.66
N ALA A 144 -3.98 -17.91 7.41
CA ALA A 144 -5.22 -17.22 7.07
C ALA A 144 -6.41 -17.84 7.80
N HIS A 145 -6.52 -19.18 7.82
CA HIS A 145 -7.57 -19.87 8.56
C HIS A 145 -7.55 -19.52 10.05
N LYS A 146 -6.38 -19.60 10.70
CA LYS A 146 -6.27 -19.29 12.14
C LYS A 146 -6.66 -17.85 12.45
N ILE A 147 -6.20 -16.89 11.65
CA ILE A 147 -6.46 -15.46 11.86
C ILE A 147 -7.92 -15.10 11.57
N VAL A 148 -8.48 -15.61 10.48
CA VAL A 148 -9.89 -15.39 10.14
C VAL A 148 -10.81 -16.02 11.20
N SER A 149 -10.49 -17.21 11.71
CA SER A 149 -11.26 -17.81 12.81
C SER A 149 -11.23 -16.97 14.09
N ALA A 150 -10.14 -16.23 14.33
CA ALA A 150 -9.97 -15.44 15.55
C ALA A 150 -10.51 -14.00 15.45
N LEU A 151 -10.57 -13.43 14.24
CA LEU A 151 -10.86 -12.01 14.01
C LEU A 151 -11.98 -11.75 12.99
N GLY A 152 -12.50 -12.80 12.35
CA GLY A 152 -13.51 -12.77 11.28
C GLY A 152 -14.83 -12.10 11.68
N ASP A 153 -15.16 -12.14 12.96
CA ASP A 153 -16.36 -11.51 13.51
C ASP A 153 -16.24 -9.99 13.69
N LEU A 154 -15.02 -9.44 13.67
CA LEU A 154 -14.76 -8.01 13.89
C LEU A 154 -14.83 -7.17 12.63
N THR A 155 -14.63 -7.77 11.45
CA THR A 155 -14.72 -7.03 10.18
C THR A 155 -15.00 -7.93 8.97
N PRO A 156 -15.84 -7.45 8.02
CA PRO A 156 -15.95 -8.06 6.71
C PRO A 156 -14.81 -7.66 5.75
N MET A 157 -13.99 -6.66 6.08
CA MET A 157 -13.05 -6.04 5.14
C MET A 157 -11.66 -6.66 5.22
N TRP A 158 -11.26 -7.40 4.18
CA TRP A 158 -10.00 -8.15 4.17
C TRP A 158 -9.12 -7.82 2.97
N CYS A 159 -7.84 -7.54 3.24
CA CYS A 159 -6.79 -7.44 2.24
C CYS A 159 -5.85 -8.64 2.38
N THR A 160 -5.79 -9.54 1.41
CA THR A 160 -4.95 -10.75 1.57
C THR A 160 -3.46 -10.42 1.52
N ILE A 161 -3.01 -9.67 0.51
CA ILE A 161 -1.58 -9.44 0.23
C ILE A 161 -1.38 -7.98 -0.17
N ASN A 162 -0.43 -7.31 0.47
CA ASN A 162 0.04 -6.00 0.06
C ASN A 162 1.09 -6.08 -1.04
N GLU A 163 0.90 -5.29 -2.10
CA GLU A 163 1.86 -5.03 -3.17
C GLU A 163 2.70 -6.24 -3.64
N PRO A 164 2.07 -7.32 -4.12
CA PRO A 164 2.76 -8.56 -4.46
C PRO A 164 3.90 -8.35 -5.47
N MET A 165 3.72 -7.44 -6.43
CA MET A 165 4.75 -7.14 -7.44
C MET A 165 5.94 -6.35 -6.90
N VAL A 166 5.79 -5.59 -5.81
CA VAL A 166 6.92 -4.95 -5.13
C VAL A 166 7.75 -6.02 -4.45
N MET A 167 7.13 -6.85 -3.60
CA MET A 167 7.83 -7.96 -2.95
C MET A 167 8.51 -8.90 -3.97
N ILE A 168 7.80 -9.34 -5.01
CA ILE A 168 8.36 -10.21 -6.06
C ILE A 168 9.53 -9.52 -6.77
N GLY A 169 9.35 -8.27 -7.15
CA GLY A 169 10.33 -7.49 -7.90
C GLY A 169 11.60 -7.23 -7.09
N GLN A 170 11.47 -6.72 -5.87
CA GLN A 170 12.61 -6.33 -5.03
C GLN A 170 13.38 -7.54 -4.50
N THR A 171 12.67 -8.62 -4.16
CA THR A 171 13.26 -9.82 -3.53
C THR A 171 13.90 -10.76 -4.55
N TYR A 172 13.20 -11.03 -5.66
CA TYR A 172 13.58 -12.11 -6.59
C TYR A 172 14.11 -11.63 -7.95
N ALA A 173 13.68 -10.45 -8.43
CA ALA A 173 14.08 -9.96 -9.76
C ALA A 173 15.24 -8.96 -9.70
N LEU A 174 15.18 -7.99 -8.79
CA LEU A 174 16.16 -6.91 -8.65
C LEU A 174 17.22 -7.22 -7.57
N GLY A 175 16.86 -8.04 -6.58
CA GLY A 175 17.73 -8.42 -5.48
C GLY A 175 18.11 -7.25 -4.58
N ARG A 176 17.17 -6.31 -4.37
CA ARG A 176 17.32 -5.18 -3.46
C ARG A 176 16.91 -5.54 -2.03
N TRP A 177 16.01 -6.51 -1.87
CA TRP A 177 15.60 -7.03 -0.56
C TRP A 177 16.14 -8.44 -0.38
N ARG A 178 16.38 -8.83 0.89
CA ARG A 178 16.82 -10.18 1.25
C ARG A 178 15.84 -11.23 0.70
N PRO A 179 16.30 -12.35 0.10
CA PRO A 179 17.68 -12.86 0.02
C PRO A 179 18.52 -12.32 -1.17
N GLY A 180 18.17 -11.18 -1.75
CA GLY A 180 19.00 -10.50 -2.76
C GLY A 180 19.03 -11.22 -4.11
N LYS A 181 17.99 -12.00 -4.44
CA LYS A 181 17.96 -12.82 -5.66
C LYS A 181 17.79 -11.96 -6.91
N ARG A 182 18.49 -12.35 -7.98
CA ARG A 182 18.39 -11.78 -9.34
C ARG A 182 18.04 -12.88 -10.35
N ASP A 183 16.95 -13.61 -10.07
CA ASP A 183 16.49 -14.75 -10.85
C ASP A 183 15.01 -14.59 -11.24
N LEU A 184 14.77 -14.38 -12.54
CA LEU A 184 13.41 -14.26 -13.09
C LEU A 184 12.59 -15.55 -12.92
N ASN A 185 13.21 -16.73 -12.93
CA ASN A 185 12.47 -17.97 -12.72
C ASN A 185 12.03 -18.11 -11.26
N ALA A 186 12.88 -17.69 -10.31
CA ALA A 186 12.50 -17.56 -8.90
C ALA A 186 11.34 -16.58 -8.72
N ALA A 187 11.40 -15.41 -9.37
CA ALA A 187 10.32 -14.43 -9.35
C ALA A 187 9.00 -14.99 -9.89
N ILE A 188 9.05 -15.79 -10.96
CA ILE A 188 7.85 -16.45 -11.51
C ILE A 188 7.31 -17.51 -10.55
N ARG A 189 8.16 -18.36 -9.97
CA ARG A 189 7.74 -19.37 -8.98
C ARG A 189 7.08 -18.72 -7.77
N ALA A 190 7.74 -17.73 -7.17
CA ALA A 190 7.20 -16.95 -6.07
C ALA A 190 5.87 -16.29 -6.44
N GLY A 191 5.79 -15.63 -7.61
CA GLY A 191 4.56 -15.00 -8.06
C GLY A 191 3.39 -15.94 -8.27
N VAL A 192 3.63 -17.17 -8.76
CA VAL A 192 2.59 -18.21 -8.86
C VAL A 192 2.10 -18.63 -7.48
N ASN A 193 3.01 -18.88 -6.53
CA ASN A 193 2.65 -19.30 -5.18
C ASN A 193 1.93 -18.18 -4.41
N ILE A 194 2.36 -16.93 -4.53
CA ILE A 194 1.70 -15.75 -3.94
C ILE A 194 0.28 -15.60 -4.50
N ALA A 195 0.09 -15.78 -5.81
CA ALA A 195 -1.25 -15.73 -6.40
C ALA A 195 -2.15 -16.84 -5.85
N ARG A 196 -1.63 -18.07 -5.72
CA ARG A 196 -2.35 -19.20 -5.11
C ARG A 196 -2.68 -18.97 -3.64
N ALA A 197 -1.75 -18.42 -2.88
CA ALA A 197 -1.93 -18.06 -1.48
C ALA A 197 -3.03 -17.01 -1.30
N HIS A 198 -3.09 -16.00 -2.17
CA HIS A 198 -4.20 -15.05 -2.24
C HIS A 198 -5.54 -15.77 -2.51
N GLY A 199 -5.61 -16.64 -3.52
CA GLY A 199 -6.84 -17.39 -3.84
C GLY A 199 -7.29 -18.31 -2.69
N ALA A 200 -6.35 -19.00 -2.04
CA ALA A 200 -6.65 -19.84 -0.88
C ALA A 200 -7.20 -19.01 0.29
N ALA A 201 -6.57 -17.88 0.62
CA ALA A 201 -7.04 -16.98 1.66
C ALA A 201 -8.43 -16.41 1.33
N TYR A 202 -8.67 -16.04 0.06
CA TYR A 202 -9.99 -15.58 -0.39
C TYR A 202 -11.10 -16.58 -0.06
N HIS A 203 -10.92 -17.85 -0.44
CA HIS A 203 -11.92 -18.88 -0.16
C HIS A 203 -12.12 -19.12 1.34
N ILE A 204 -11.03 -19.19 2.11
CA ILE A 204 -11.09 -19.34 3.56
C ILE A 204 -11.87 -18.21 4.23
N ILE A 205 -11.67 -16.96 3.78
CA ILE A 205 -12.39 -15.81 4.33
C ILE A 205 -13.88 -15.90 4.03
N HIS A 206 -14.27 -16.23 2.79
CA HIS A 206 -15.68 -16.39 2.41
C HIS A 206 -16.36 -17.57 3.11
N ASP A 207 -15.63 -18.64 3.40
CA ASP A 207 -16.17 -19.80 4.11
C ASP A 207 -16.47 -19.49 5.59
N GLN A 208 -15.76 -18.54 6.19
CA GLN A 208 -15.86 -18.23 7.63
C GLN A 208 -16.60 -16.92 7.94
N VAL A 209 -16.70 -15.99 6.98
CA VAL A 209 -17.27 -14.65 7.19
C VAL A 209 -18.41 -14.41 6.19
N GLU A 210 -19.65 -14.41 6.68
CA GLU A 210 -20.89 -14.37 5.86
C GLU A 210 -20.95 -13.19 4.88
N LYS A 211 -20.38 -12.04 5.27
CA LYS A 211 -20.36 -10.80 4.47
C LYS A 211 -18.94 -10.39 4.07
N ALA A 212 -18.05 -11.38 3.96
CA ALA A 212 -16.68 -11.18 3.50
C ALA A 212 -16.63 -10.27 2.26
N PHE A 213 -15.74 -9.29 2.32
CA PHE A 213 -15.44 -8.39 1.23
C PHE A 213 -13.92 -8.35 1.06
N VAL A 214 -13.43 -9.17 0.14
CA VAL A 214 -12.01 -9.55 0.07
C VAL A 214 -11.34 -8.99 -1.17
N GLY A 215 -10.16 -8.41 -0.96
CA GLY A 215 -9.33 -7.88 -2.03
C GLY A 215 -7.85 -7.99 -1.75
N PHE A 216 -7.06 -7.31 -2.56
CA PHE A 216 -5.63 -7.14 -2.35
C PHE A 216 -5.22 -5.72 -2.74
N ALA A 217 -4.17 -5.21 -2.10
CA ALA A 217 -3.63 -3.89 -2.37
C ALA A 217 -2.56 -3.98 -3.46
N LYS A 218 -2.73 -3.23 -4.56
CA LYS A 218 -1.81 -3.22 -5.68
C LYS A 218 -1.20 -1.84 -5.86
N HIS A 219 0.13 -1.77 -5.74
CA HIS A 219 0.90 -0.61 -6.20
C HIS A 219 0.69 -0.39 -7.70
N MET A 220 0.07 0.73 -8.06
CA MET A 220 -0.14 1.16 -9.42
C MET A 220 0.76 2.35 -9.73
N ILE A 221 1.61 2.20 -10.73
CA ILE A 221 2.56 3.24 -11.15
C ILE A 221 2.21 3.71 -12.56
N ILE A 222 2.22 5.03 -12.78
CA ILE A 222 2.23 5.57 -14.14
C ILE A 222 3.64 5.44 -14.72
N TRP A 223 3.76 4.61 -15.74
CA TRP A 223 4.99 4.42 -16.51
C TRP A 223 4.89 5.17 -17.83
N GLU A 224 5.69 6.23 -17.97
CA GLU A 224 5.73 7.04 -19.20
C GLU A 224 7.11 6.97 -19.86
N PRO A 225 7.21 7.10 -21.19
CA PRO A 225 8.51 7.32 -21.83
C PRO A 225 9.07 8.69 -21.41
N HIS A 226 10.39 8.74 -21.16
CA HIS A 226 11.06 10.00 -20.90
C HIS A 226 11.18 10.83 -22.19
N ARG A 227 11.65 10.22 -23.30
CA ARG A 227 11.73 10.85 -24.62
C ARG A 227 10.56 10.41 -25.50
N LEU A 228 9.63 11.33 -25.75
CA LEU A 228 8.41 11.04 -26.55
C LEU A 228 8.70 10.66 -28.00
N TRP A 229 9.80 11.16 -28.56
CA TRP A 229 10.23 10.89 -29.94
C TRP A 229 10.97 9.54 -30.08
N MET A 230 11.28 8.84 -28.99
CA MET A 230 12.10 7.63 -29.02
C MET A 230 11.25 6.36 -28.83
N PRO A 231 11.10 5.50 -29.86
CA PRO A 231 10.26 4.31 -29.77
C PRO A 231 10.67 3.31 -28.68
N ASN A 232 11.97 3.20 -28.39
CA ASN A 232 12.47 2.27 -27.37
C ASN A 232 11.98 2.64 -25.96
N ASP A 233 11.86 3.94 -25.65
CA ASP A 233 11.32 4.40 -24.35
C ASP A 233 9.84 3.99 -24.23
N TRP A 234 9.08 4.06 -25.32
CA TRP A 234 7.68 3.61 -25.37
C TRP A 234 7.53 2.11 -25.16
N VAL A 235 8.35 1.30 -25.85
CA VAL A 235 8.35 -0.16 -25.70
C VAL A 235 8.73 -0.56 -24.27
N ALA A 236 9.74 0.10 -23.70
CA ALA A 236 10.17 -0.13 -22.33
C ALA A 236 9.07 0.23 -21.32
N ALA A 237 8.45 1.40 -21.45
CA ALA A 237 7.33 1.81 -20.60
C ALA A 237 6.12 0.85 -20.71
N TRP A 238 5.81 0.39 -21.92
CA TRP A 238 4.78 -0.62 -22.13
C TRP A 238 5.10 -1.96 -21.46
N LEU A 239 6.35 -2.43 -21.59
CA LEU A 239 6.79 -3.70 -21.00
C LEU A 239 6.75 -3.67 -19.48
N VAL A 240 7.29 -2.61 -18.85
CA VAL A 240 7.26 -2.47 -17.38
C VAL A 240 5.82 -2.35 -16.89
N ARG A 241 4.95 -1.58 -17.58
CA ARG A 241 3.53 -1.53 -17.24
C ARG A 241 2.84 -2.89 -17.32
N LEU A 242 3.19 -3.71 -18.32
CA LEU A 242 2.65 -5.07 -18.45
C LEU A 242 3.10 -5.95 -17.28
N LEU A 243 4.40 -5.93 -16.96
CA LEU A 243 4.99 -6.77 -15.91
C LEU A 243 4.60 -6.32 -14.51
N PHE A 244 4.72 -5.03 -14.19
CA PHE A 244 4.53 -4.50 -12.84
C PHE A 244 3.06 -4.22 -12.50
N ASN A 245 2.31 -3.55 -13.40
CA ASN A 245 0.92 -3.22 -13.09
C ASN A 245 0.00 -4.40 -13.41
N ARG A 246 0.08 -4.94 -14.63
CA ARG A 246 -0.96 -5.83 -15.15
C ARG A 246 -0.81 -7.29 -14.78
N LEU A 247 0.42 -7.80 -14.64
CA LEU A 247 0.68 -9.24 -14.59
C LEU A 247 -0.11 -9.94 -13.48
N PHE A 248 0.06 -9.50 -12.22
CA PHE A 248 -0.63 -10.05 -11.06
C PHE A 248 -2.16 -9.84 -11.13
N LEU A 249 -2.60 -8.63 -11.44
CA LEU A 249 -4.04 -8.32 -11.60
C LEU A 249 -4.70 -9.26 -12.62
N SER A 250 -4.10 -9.42 -13.79
CA SER A 250 -4.64 -10.31 -14.82
C SER A 250 -4.57 -11.79 -14.44
N SER A 251 -3.61 -12.20 -13.61
CA SER A 251 -3.52 -13.61 -13.22
C SER A 251 -4.62 -14.00 -12.24
N VAL A 252 -4.99 -13.12 -11.31
CA VAL A 252 -6.14 -13.30 -10.41
C VAL A 252 -7.46 -13.27 -11.18
N ILE A 253 -7.63 -12.32 -12.11
CA ILE A 253 -8.91 -12.21 -12.83
C ILE A 253 -9.09 -13.35 -13.85
N ASP A 254 -8.05 -13.69 -14.61
CA ASP A 254 -8.17 -14.66 -15.71
C ASP A 254 -7.85 -16.11 -15.27
N GLY A 255 -7.25 -16.31 -14.09
CA GLY A 255 -6.68 -17.61 -13.67
C GLY A 255 -5.47 -18.04 -14.51
N VAL A 256 -4.78 -17.10 -15.16
CA VAL A 256 -3.64 -17.39 -16.05
C VAL A 256 -2.56 -16.32 -15.92
N LEU A 257 -1.36 -16.74 -15.50
CA LEU A 257 -0.17 -15.90 -15.48
C LEU A 257 0.49 -15.89 -16.87
N ARG A 258 0.56 -14.69 -17.48
CA ARG A 258 1.10 -14.49 -18.83
C ARG A 258 2.38 -13.65 -18.82
N VAL A 259 3.51 -14.33 -18.63
CA VAL A 259 4.83 -13.69 -18.72
C VAL A 259 5.28 -13.64 -20.19
N PRO A 260 5.62 -12.45 -20.73
CA PRO A 260 6.12 -12.32 -22.11
C PRO A 260 7.30 -13.26 -22.40
N GLY A 261 7.25 -13.95 -23.55
CA GLY A 261 8.30 -14.89 -23.97
C GLY A 261 8.32 -16.22 -23.21
N ARG A 262 7.35 -16.49 -22.34
CA ARG A 262 7.20 -17.77 -21.63
C ARG A 262 5.85 -18.42 -21.96
N ARG A 263 5.77 -19.74 -21.74
CA ARG A 263 4.49 -20.46 -21.80
C ARG A 263 3.59 -19.95 -20.68
N ALA A 264 2.32 -19.69 -21.00
CA ALA A 264 1.33 -19.28 -20.00
C ALA A 264 1.17 -20.35 -18.92
N ILE A 265 1.12 -19.93 -17.66
CA ILE A 265 0.93 -20.80 -16.50
C ILE A 265 -0.53 -20.68 -16.07
N ARG A 266 -1.25 -21.79 -16.05
CA ARG A 266 -2.66 -21.83 -15.60
C ARG A 266 -2.69 -22.01 -14.09
N ILE A 267 -3.48 -21.17 -13.45
CA ILE A 267 -3.79 -21.16 -12.00
C ILE A 267 -5.30 -20.97 -11.85
N PRO A 268 -6.13 -21.90 -12.36
CA PRO A 268 -7.59 -21.74 -12.37
C PRO A 268 -8.21 -21.48 -11.00
N GLU A 269 -7.57 -21.98 -9.94
CA GLU A 269 -7.96 -21.81 -8.54
C GLU A 269 -7.96 -20.36 -8.04
N VAL A 270 -7.27 -19.43 -8.71
CA VAL A 270 -7.26 -18.00 -8.32
C VAL A 270 -8.25 -17.17 -9.12
N ARG A 271 -8.96 -17.79 -10.05
CA ARG A 271 -9.79 -17.05 -11.01
C ARG A 271 -10.95 -16.36 -10.30
N ASN A 272 -11.04 -15.04 -10.47
CA ASN A 272 -12.09 -14.20 -9.86
C ASN A 272 -12.14 -14.28 -8.33
N THR A 273 -11.02 -14.53 -7.66
CA THR A 273 -10.93 -14.54 -6.19
C THR A 273 -10.76 -13.12 -5.64
N VAL A 274 -11.64 -12.20 -6.03
CA VAL A 274 -11.54 -10.79 -5.63
C VAL A 274 -12.88 -10.07 -5.75
N ASP A 275 -13.29 -9.41 -4.66
CA ASP A 275 -14.52 -8.62 -4.59
C ASP A 275 -14.26 -7.13 -4.81
N TRP A 276 -13.05 -6.65 -4.48
CA TRP A 276 -12.62 -5.27 -4.68
C TRP A 276 -11.12 -5.17 -5.01
N LEU A 277 -10.72 -4.11 -5.72
CA LEU A 277 -9.32 -3.85 -6.07
C LEU A 277 -8.75 -2.69 -5.25
N GLY A 278 -7.72 -2.99 -4.46
CA GLY A 278 -6.96 -1.99 -3.72
C GLY A 278 -5.93 -1.31 -4.61
N VAL A 279 -5.88 0.01 -4.52
CA VAL A 279 -4.96 0.86 -5.25
C VAL A 279 -4.04 1.56 -4.27
N ASN A 280 -2.75 1.19 -4.30
CA ASN A 280 -1.70 1.97 -3.71
C ASN A 280 -1.13 2.87 -4.82
N TYR A 281 -1.28 4.19 -4.68
CA TYR A 281 -0.83 5.16 -5.69
C TYR A 281 -0.05 6.28 -5.03
N TYR A 282 1.08 6.63 -5.63
CA TYR A 282 2.07 7.49 -4.99
C TYR A 282 2.75 8.40 -6.02
N GLN A 283 3.34 7.79 -7.06
CA GLN A 283 4.16 8.51 -8.05
C GLN A 283 3.95 8.07 -9.50
N ARG A 284 4.54 8.87 -10.39
CA ARG A 284 4.88 8.51 -11.76
C ARG A 284 6.39 8.28 -11.90
N TYR A 285 6.76 7.32 -12.75
CA TYR A 285 8.11 7.18 -13.28
C TYR A 285 8.17 7.41 -14.78
N ARG A 286 9.27 8.04 -15.22
CA ARG A 286 9.62 8.13 -16.65
C ARG A 286 10.76 7.20 -16.97
N ILE A 287 10.60 6.39 -18.01
CA ILE A 287 11.58 5.40 -18.43
C ILE A 287 12.38 5.94 -19.61
N ARG A 288 13.71 5.88 -19.46
CA ARG A 288 14.69 6.20 -20.49
C ARG A 288 15.49 4.95 -20.83
N THR A 289 15.61 4.62 -22.11
CA THR A 289 16.46 3.52 -22.58
C THR A 289 17.91 3.96 -22.83
N LYS A 290 18.89 3.15 -22.43
CA LYS A 290 20.30 3.36 -22.80
C LYS A 290 20.53 2.92 -24.25
N LEU A 291 21.12 3.81 -25.07
CA LEU A 291 21.48 3.51 -26.47
C LEU A 291 22.67 2.55 -26.58
N PHE A 292 23.60 2.63 -25.64
CA PHE A 292 24.79 1.79 -25.57
C PHE A 292 24.98 1.31 -24.14
N GLY A 293 24.66 0.04 -23.87
CA GLY A 293 24.80 -0.60 -22.56
C GLY A 293 24.47 -2.08 -22.70
N GLY A 294 25.32 -2.96 -22.15
CA GLY A 294 25.12 -4.40 -22.20
C GLY A 294 23.80 -4.85 -21.57
N ARG A 295 23.47 -6.14 -21.77
CA ARG A 295 22.18 -6.81 -21.48
C ARG A 295 21.57 -6.61 -20.06
N ALA A 296 22.25 -5.97 -19.12
CA ALA A 296 21.91 -6.00 -17.70
C ALA A 296 21.07 -4.83 -17.16
N MET A 297 21.03 -3.63 -17.76
CA MET A 297 20.05 -2.59 -17.37
C MET A 297 19.84 -1.60 -18.51
N PHE A 298 18.85 -1.88 -19.35
CA PHE A 298 18.48 -1.02 -20.47
C PHE A 298 17.63 0.20 -20.07
N MET A 299 17.18 0.31 -18.81
CA MET A 299 16.20 1.32 -18.38
C MET A 299 16.74 2.15 -17.21
N GLU A 300 16.61 3.46 -17.30
CA GLU A 300 16.82 4.41 -16.21
C GLU A 300 15.49 5.08 -15.87
N LEU A 301 15.26 5.31 -14.59
CA LEU A 301 14.18 6.16 -14.11
C LEU A 301 14.65 7.61 -14.20
N GLY A 302 13.81 8.46 -14.76
CA GLY A 302 14.09 9.88 -14.90
C GLY A 302 12.91 10.73 -14.43
N THR A 303 13.22 12.00 -14.16
CA THR A 303 12.24 13.04 -13.85
C THR A 303 12.39 14.19 -14.84
N ARG A 304 11.35 15.03 -14.95
CA ARG A 304 11.40 16.28 -15.73
C ARG A 304 11.72 17.48 -14.85
N PRO A 305 12.48 18.46 -15.35
CA PRO A 305 12.71 19.72 -14.64
C PRO A 305 11.39 20.41 -14.29
N GLY A 306 11.29 20.96 -13.09
CA GLY A 306 10.15 21.76 -12.63
C GLY A 306 8.92 20.94 -12.17
N ILE A 307 9.01 19.61 -12.14
CA ILE A 307 7.97 18.76 -11.56
C ILE A 307 8.36 18.40 -10.13
N LEU A 308 7.42 18.56 -9.19
CA LEU A 308 7.61 18.13 -7.81
C LEU A 308 7.91 16.63 -7.76
N LYS A 309 8.92 16.25 -6.98
CA LYS A 309 9.35 14.85 -6.81
C LYS A 309 9.61 14.56 -5.35
N GLY A 310 9.50 13.28 -4.99
CA GLY A 310 9.94 12.81 -3.68
C GLY A 310 11.47 12.82 -3.53
N PRO A 311 11.98 12.43 -2.36
CA PRO A 311 13.41 12.35 -2.07
C PRO A 311 14.10 11.34 -3.01
N GLY A 312 15.38 11.59 -3.30
CA GLY A 312 16.19 10.71 -4.15
C GLY A 312 15.53 10.38 -5.50
N ASP A 313 15.32 9.07 -5.71
CA ASP A 313 14.72 8.44 -6.89
C ASP A 313 13.25 8.01 -6.67
N TRP A 314 12.55 8.58 -5.68
CA TRP A 314 11.17 8.18 -5.34
C TRP A 314 10.16 8.43 -6.47
N GLY A 315 10.42 9.40 -7.35
CA GLY A 315 9.63 9.65 -8.56
C GLY A 315 8.87 10.97 -8.55
N GLU A 316 8.13 11.24 -9.63
CA GLU A 316 7.38 12.50 -9.80
C GLU A 316 6.01 12.43 -9.13
N ILE A 317 5.63 13.50 -8.43
CA ILE A 317 4.26 13.71 -7.94
C ILE A 317 3.38 14.01 -9.14
N HIS A 318 2.36 13.16 -9.35
CA HIS A 318 1.50 13.25 -10.52
C HIS A 318 0.04 12.94 -10.18
N PRO A 319 -0.73 13.91 -9.64
CA PRO A 319 -2.12 13.68 -9.24
C PRO A 319 -3.02 13.11 -10.35
N PRO A 320 -2.95 13.57 -11.63
CA PRO A 320 -3.78 13.01 -12.71
C PRO A 320 -3.57 11.51 -12.96
N GLY A 321 -2.44 10.95 -12.52
CA GLY A 321 -2.17 9.52 -12.65
C GLY A 321 -3.07 8.65 -11.77
N LEU A 322 -3.63 9.19 -10.68
CA LEU A 322 -4.64 8.51 -9.88
C LEU A 322 -5.90 8.28 -10.71
N SER A 323 -6.45 9.35 -11.31
CA SER A 323 -7.60 9.29 -12.21
C SER A 323 -7.39 8.33 -13.39
N LEU A 324 -6.21 8.39 -14.02
CA LEU A 324 -5.86 7.47 -15.11
C LEU A 324 -5.83 6.01 -14.65
N THR A 325 -5.32 5.76 -13.46
CA THR A 325 -5.28 4.42 -12.85
C THR A 325 -6.69 3.90 -12.58
N LEU A 326 -7.53 4.70 -11.93
CA LEU A 326 -8.89 4.30 -11.58
C LEU A 326 -9.75 4.03 -12.82
N ARG A 327 -9.71 4.93 -13.82
CA ARG A 327 -10.38 4.69 -15.11
C ARG A 327 -9.88 3.43 -15.80
N HIS A 328 -8.56 3.17 -15.77
CA HIS A 328 -8.00 1.97 -16.38
C HIS A 328 -8.52 0.69 -15.71
N LEU A 329 -8.50 0.65 -14.37
CA LEU A 329 -8.96 -0.50 -13.62
C LEU A 329 -10.46 -0.73 -13.80
N TRP A 330 -11.27 0.32 -13.69
CA TRP A 330 -12.72 0.24 -13.86
C TRP A 330 -13.10 -0.24 -15.26
N ASN A 331 -12.56 0.37 -16.31
CA ASN A 331 -12.89 -0.01 -17.69
C ASN A 331 -12.55 -1.46 -18.02
N LYS A 332 -11.53 -2.01 -17.35
CA LYS A 332 -11.04 -3.35 -17.63
C LYS A 332 -11.68 -4.43 -16.76
N TYR A 333 -11.87 -4.16 -15.48
CA TYR A 333 -12.22 -5.18 -14.48
C TYR A 333 -13.64 -5.02 -13.93
N ARG A 334 -14.21 -3.80 -13.96
CA ARG A 334 -15.56 -3.51 -13.46
C ARG A 334 -15.80 -3.95 -12.01
N LEU A 335 -14.76 -3.86 -11.18
CA LEU A 335 -14.82 -4.14 -9.74
C LEU A 335 -14.82 -2.84 -8.93
N PRO A 336 -15.42 -2.82 -7.72
CA PRO A 336 -15.23 -1.77 -6.73
C PRO A 336 -13.75 -1.48 -6.49
N LEU A 337 -13.43 -0.21 -6.29
CA LEU A 337 -12.07 0.27 -6.05
C LEU A 337 -11.95 0.86 -4.63
N ILE A 338 -10.78 0.68 -4.01
CA ILE A 338 -10.45 1.33 -2.74
C ILE A 338 -9.03 1.88 -2.87
N ILE A 339 -8.81 3.14 -2.50
CA ILE A 339 -7.44 3.67 -2.38
C ILE A 339 -6.90 3.18 -1.04
N THR A 340 -6.14 2.09 -1.07
CA THR A 340 -5.63 1.43 0.14
C THR A 340 -4.39 2.09 0.71
N GLU A 341 -3.66 2.85 -0.12
CA GLU A 341 -2.57 3.74 0.29
C GLU A 341 -2.43 4.89 -0.71
N ASN A 342 -2.28 6.11 -0.20
CA ASN A 342 -1.83 7.28 -0.98
C ASN A 342 -1.15 8.26 -0.03
N GLY A 343 0.06 8.69 -0.37
CA GLY A 343 0.87 9.55 0.50
C GLY A 343 2.11 10.09 -0.18
N ILE A 344 2.88 10.89 0.55
CA ILE A 344 4.17 11.42 0.09
C ILE A 344 5.14 11.47 1.28
N PRO A 345 6.41 11.08 1.08
CA PRO A 345 7.44 11.33 2.07
C PRO A 345 7.80 12.83 2.06
N ASP A 346 7.68 13.47 3.22
CA ASP A 346 7.83 14.91 3.36
C ASP A 346 8.06 15.31 4.82
N GLN A 347 9.32 15.31 5.26
CA GLN A 347 9.66 15.60 6.65
C GLN A 347 9.12 16.96 7.13
N ALA A 348 9.20 17.98 6.29
CA ALA A 348 8.84 19.35 6.66
C ALA A 348 7.34 19.65 6.53
N ASP A 349 6.57 18.72 5.96
CA ASP A 349 5.12 18.88 5.69
C ASP A 349 4.77 20.04 4.75
N GLU A 350 5.73 20.50 3.93
CA GLU A 350 5.55 21.62 3.00
C GLU A 350 4.77 21.22 1.73
N HIS A 351 4.77 19.94 1.39
CA HIS A 351 4.22 19.39 0.16
C HIS A 351 3.03 18.46 0.40
N ARG A 352 2.98 17.80 1.56
CA ARG A 352 1.94 16.84 1.93
C ARG A 352 0.53 17.44 1.90
N PRO A 353 0.25 18.67 2.41
CA PRO A 353 -1.07 19.28 2.28
C PRO A 353 -1.51 19.44 0.82
N GLY A 354 -0.63 19.95 -0.04
CA GLY A 354 -0.91 20.11 -1.46
C GLY A 354 -1.09 18.77 -2.18
N PHE A 355 -0.34 17.74 -1.78
CA PHE A 355 -0.50 16.38 -2.28
C PHE A 355 -1.91 15.85 -1.96
N ILE A 356 -2.36 15.94 -0.70
CA ILE A 356 -3.69 15.48 -0.27
C ILE A 356 -4.79 16.16 -1.09
N VAL A 357 -4.78 17.49 -1.15
CA VAL A 357 -5.81 18.27 -1.86
C VAL A 357 -5.86 17.92 -3.35
N THR A 358 -4.70 17.86 -4.02
CA THR A 358 -4.67 17.58 -5.46
C THR A 358 -5.08 16.15 -5.81
N HIS A 359 -4.75 15.15 -4.99
CA HIS A 359 -5.15 13.76 -5.23
C HIS A 359 -6.63 13.53 -4.90
N LEU A 360 -7.15 14.13 -3.82
CA LEU A 360 -8.58 14.05 -3.50
C LEU A 360 -9.44 14.78 -4.53
N HIS A 361 -8.97 15.90 -5.08
CA HIS A 361 -9.65 16.56 -6.19
C HIS A 361 -9.74 15.65 -7.44
N GLU A 362 -8.63 15.00 -7.81
CA GLU A 362 -8.62 14.03 -8.93
C GLU A 362 -9.50 12.81 -8.66
N LEU A 363 -9.51 12.30 -7.42
CA LEU A 363 -10.39 11.23 -6.99
C LEU A 363 -11.86 11.62 -7.10
N TRP A 364 -12.25 12.77 -6.54
CA TRP A 364 -13.62 13.27 -6.59
C TRP A 364 -14.10 13.42 -8.03
N ARG A 365 -13.28 14.04 -8.90
CA ARG A 365 -13.58 14.19 -10.34
C ARG A 365 -13.80 12.84 -11.01
N THR A 366 -12.99 11.85 -10.68
CA THR A 366 -13.10 10.51 -11.24
C THR A 366 -14.36 9.79 -10.77
N MET A 367 -14.78 10.01 -9.52
CA MET A 367 -16.03 9.45 -9.00
C MET A 367 -17.28 10.05 -9.66
N GLN A 368 -17.19 11.28 -10.21
CA GLN A 368 -18.29 11.86 -11.01
C GLN A 368 -18.53 11.12 -12.34
N GLU A 369 -17.62 10.23 -12.75
CA GLU A 369 -17.78 9.34 -13.90
C GLU A 369 -18.46 8.00 -13.52
N GLU A 370 -19.15 7.96 -12.38
CA GLU A 370 -19.84 6.77 -11.84
C GLU A 370 -18.91 5.58 -11.57
N ILE A 371 -17.63 5.86 -11.27
CA ILE A 371 -16.66 4.85 -10.88
C ILE A 371 -16.81 4.57 -9.37
N PRO A 372 -17.12 3.32 -8.96
CA PRO A 372 -17.36 3.00 -7.55
C PRO A 372 -16.03 2.94 -6.78
N VAL A 373 -15.66 4.06 -6.14
CA VAL A 373 -14.55 4.12 -5.18
C VAL A 373 -15.13 4.23 -3.77
N TYR A 374 -14.80 3.29 -2.88
CA TYR A 374 -15.45 3.15 -1.57
C TYR A 374 -14.66 3.73 -0.39
N GLY A 375 -13.42 4.15 -0.61
CA GLY A 375 -12.62 4.71 0.46
C GLY A 375 -11.28 5.27 0.01
N TYR A 376 -10.73 6.11 0.87
CA TYR A 376 -9.40 6.68 0.78
C TYR A 376 -8.64 6.49 2.09
N TYR A 377 -7.53 5.76 2.01
CA TYR A 377 -6.65 5.48 3.13
C TYR A 377 -5.32 6.22 2.90
N PHE A 378 -5.08 7.25 3.71
CA PHE A 378 -3.84 8.00 3.67
C PHE A 378 -2.67 7.16 4.22
N TRP A 379 -1.56 7.14 3.49
CA TRP A 379 -0.30 6.56 3.95
C TRP A 379 0.62 7.68 4.46
N SER A 380 0.87 7.82 5.75
CA SER A 380 0.47 6.95 6.88
C SER A 380 -0.10 7.75 8.04
N LEU A 381 -0.67 7.07 9.05
CA LEU A 381 -1.10 7.76 10.27
C LEU A 381 0.09 8.42 10.97
N VAL A 382 1.11 7.62 11.29
CA VAL A 382 2.31 8.04 12.01
C VAL A 382 3.54 7.84 11.13
N ASP A 383 4.59 8.63 11.37
CA ASP A 383 5.94 8.31 10.89
C ASP A 383 6.31 6.92 11.41
N ASN A 384 6.99 6.13 10.59
CA ASN A 384 7.20 4.72 10.85
C ASN A 384 8.51 4.23 10.22
N PHE A 385 8.89 2.98 10.46
CA PHE A 385 10.09 2.40 9.86
C PHE A 385 9.88 2.13 8.37
N GLU A 386 10.46 2.96 7.50
CA GLU A 386 10.21 2.96 6.05
C GLU A 386 11.12 1.97 5.31
N TRP A 387 10.97 0.68 5.63
CA TRP A 387 11.57 -0.42 4.87
C TRP A 387 13.08 -0.28 4.66
N THR A 388 13.54 -0.14 3.40
CA THR A 388 14.98 0.01 3.08
C THR A 388 15.54 1.37 3.47
N GLU A 389 14.68 2.37 3.67
CA GLU A 389 15.06 3.72 4.07
C GLU A 389 15.14 3.85 5.60
N GLY A 390 14.72 2.83 6.35
CA GLY A 390 14.78 2.81 7.81
C GLY A 390 14.07 4.01 8.44
N TYR A 391 14.80 4.78 9.24
CA TYR A 391 14.36 6.04 9.83
C TYR A 391 15.03 7.25 9.18
N ASP A 392 15.43 7.18 7.90
CA ASP A 392 15.86 8.37 7.17
C ASP A 392 14.72 9.41 7.21
N PRO A 393 14.93 10.59 7.83
CA PRO A 393 13.88 11.57 7.97
C PRO A 393 13.30 12.04 6.63
N ALA A 394 14.07 11.94 5.53
CA ALA A 394 13.59 12.27 4.19
C ALA A 394 12.39 11.41 3.76
N PHE A 395 12.20 10.23 4.37
CA PHE A 395 11.14 9.27 4.07
C PHE A 395 10.03 9.23 5.15
N SER A 396 9.81 10.35 5.85
CA SER A 396 8.71 10.51 6.81
C SER A 396 7.36 10.66 6.10
N PHE A 397 6.40 9.76 6.34
CA PHE A 397 5.08 9.72 5.67
C PHE A 397 3.90 10.15 6.54
N GLY A 398 4.06 10.16 7.86
CA GLY A 398 2.98 10.28 8.83
C GLY A 398 2.26 11.63 8.79
N LEU A 399 0.96 11.59 9.12
CA LEU A 399 0.21 12.78 9.57
C LEU A 399 0.63 13.22 10.98
N PHE A 400 1.17 12.29 11.76
CA PHE A 400 1.83 12.55 13.04
C PHE A 400 3.32 12.23 12.92
N GLU A 401 4.14 13.20 13.30
CA GLU A 401 5.55 12.98 13.58
C GLU A 401 5.69 12.13 14.83
N VAL A 402 6.64 11.20 14.83
CA VAL A 402 6.98 10.36 15.98
C VAL A 402 8.40 10.67 16.40
N ASP A 403 8.58 11.07 17.66
CA ASP A 403 9.88 11.01 18.29
C ASP A 403 10.14 9.55 18.69
N PHE A 404 11.05 8.88 17.98
CA PHE A 404 11.32 7.45 18.22
C PHE A 404 12.06 7.17 19.53
N GLU A 405 12.64 8.18 20.20
CA GLU A 405 13.26 8.04 21.52
C GLU A 405 12.22 8.16 22.65
N THR A 406 11.37 9.19 22.59
CA THR A 406 10.37 9.48 23.64
C THR A 406 9.02 8.81 23.38
N GLN A 407 8.77 8.37 22.15
CA GLN A 407 7.50 7.87 21.65
C GLN A 407 6.37 8.92 21.61
N GLU A 408 6.69 10.21 21.75
CA GLU A 408 5.69 11.28 21.60
C GLU A 408 5.24 11.43 20.14
N ARG A 409 3.96 11.77 19.96
CA ARG A 409 3.36 12.06 18.65
C ARG A 409 3.00 13.52 18.55
N GLN A 410 3.44 14.17 17.47
CA GLN A 410 3.06 15.54 17.15
C GLN A 410 2.30 15.59 15.83
N MET A 411 1.08 16.14 15.85
CA MET A 411 0.28 16.32 14.64
C MET A 411 0.96 17.34 13.71
N ARG A 412 1.08 16.98 12.43
CA ARG A 412 1.55 17.89 11.37
C ARG A 412 0.40 18.75 10.83
N PRO A 413 0.67 19.91 10.20
CA PRO A 413 -0.36 20.71 9.50
C PRO A 413 -1.24 19.91 8.51
N SER A 414 -0.68 18.91 7.84
CA SER A 414 -1.42 17.97 6.99
C SER A 414 -2.40 17.10 7.76
N GLY A 415 -2.11 16.77 9.03
CA GLY A 415 -3.04 16.10 9.93
C GLY A 415 -4.25 16.98 10.24
N GLU A 416 -4.04 18.28 10.52
CA GLU A 416 -5.13 19.25 10.70
C GLU A 416 -5.99 19.40 9.44
N LEU A 417 -5.35 19.52 8.27
CA LEU A 417 -6.06 19.53 6.99
C LEU A 417 -6.87 18.25 6.79
N TYR A 418 -6.27 17.08 7.03
CA TYR A 418 -6.94 15.81 6.82
C TYR A 418 -8.13 15.64 7.78
N LYS A 419 -8.00 16.11 9.03
CA LYS A 419 -9.11 16.21 9.97
C LYS A 419 -10.27 17.04 9.41
N ALA A 420 -9.99 18.26 8.96
CA ALA A 420 -11.02 19.14 8.42
C ALA A 420 -11.73 18.51 7.20
N ILE A 421 -10.99 17.79 6.35
CA ILE A 421 -11.54 17.06 5.20
C ILE A 421 -12.47 15.92 5.65
N CYS A 422 -12.05 15.12 6.63
CA CYS A 422 -12.81 13.98 7.14
C CYS A 422 -14.10 14.45 7.81
N GLU A 423 -14.04 15.49 8.65
CA GLU A 423 -15.21 16.09 9.31
C GLU A 423 -16.20 16.69 8.30
N ALA A 424 -15.71 17.32 7.23
CA ALA A 424 -16.56 17.88 6.18
C ALA A 424 -17.06 16.84 5.16
N GLY A 425 -16.48 15.64 5.14
CA GLY A 425 -16.74 14.62 4.12
C GLY A 425 -16.29 15.02 2.72
N GLY A 426 -15.26 15.88 2.60
CA GLY A 426 -14.76 16.34 1.31
C GLY A 426 -13.96 17.65 1.35
N LEU A 427 -13.72 18.23 0.17
CA LEU A 427 -12.97 19.49 0.03
C LEU A 427 -13.94 20.67 -0.04
N THR A 428 -13.79 21.65 0.84
CA THR A 428 -14.54 22.92 0.77
C THR A 428 -13.62 24.08 0.38
N PRO A 429 -14.14 25.18 -0.21
CA PRO A 429 -13.33 26.37 -0.47
C PRO A 429 -12.65 26.92 0.78
N ALA A 430 -13.31 26.88 1.95
CA ALA A 430 -12.74 27.33 3.22
C ALA A 430 -11.53 26.49 3.64
N ILE A 431 -11.65 25.16 3.61
CA ILE A 431 -10.56 24.23 3.94
C ILE A 431 -9.35 24.46 3.01
N VAL A 432 -9.58 24.56 1.70
CA VAL A 432 -8.49 24.78 0.74
C VAL A 432 -7.87 26.16 0.91
N ALA A 433 -8.66 27.20 1.19
CA ALA A 433 -8.16 28.55 1.44
C ALA A 433 -7.29 28.64 2.71
N GLU A 434 -7.65 27.90 3.76
CA GLU A 434 -6.93 27.89 5.03
C GLU A 434 -5.60 27.13 4.93
N HIS A 435 -5.63 25.91 4.41
CA HIS A 435 -4.45 25.03 4.46
C HIS A 435 -3.59 25.07 3.19
N THR A 436 -4.16 25.38 2.02
CA THR A 436 -3.45 25.36 0.73
C THR A 436 -3.93 26.46 -0.23
N PRO A 437 -3.88 27.75 0.18
CA PRO A 437 -4.53 28.84 -0.55
C PRO A 437 -4.13 28.95 -2.03
N ALA A 438 -2.88 28.58 -2.37
CA ALA A 438 -2.39 28.58 -3.74
C ALA A 438 -3.14 27.60 -4.68
N LEU A 439 -3.80 26.58 -4.13
CA LEU A 439 -4.55 25.57 -4.89
C LEU A 439 -6.02 25.95 -5.10
N LEU A 440 -6.54 26.96 -4.39
CA LEU A 440 -7.96 27.33 -4.46
C LEU A 440 -8.46 27.55 -5.90
N PRO A 441 -7.75 28.32 -6.77
CA PRO A 441 -8.19 28.51 -8.15
C PRO A 441 -8.13 27.23 -9.00
N ALA A 442 -7.21 26.33 -8.68
CA ALA A 442 -7.05 25.07 -9.41
C ALA A 442 -8.12 24.03 -9.03
N VAL A 443 -8.63 24.09 -7.80
CA VAL A 443 -9.65 23.16 -7.29
C VAL A 443 -11.07 23.65 -7.60
N PHE A 444 -11.39 24.93 -7.35
CA PHE A 444 -12.76 25.46 -7.48
C PHE A 444 -12.96 26.42 -8.67
N GLY A 445 -11.89 26.74 -9.40
CA GLY A 445 -11.89 27.81 -10.39
C GLY A 445 -11.66 29.19 -9.75
N SER A 446 -11.44 30.22 -10.56
CA SER A 446 -11.34 31.58 -10.05
C SER A 446 -12.70 32.06 -9.52
N VAL A 447 -12.74 32.45 -8.24
CA VAL A 447 -13.82 33.29 -7.71
C VAL A 447 -13.79 34.57 -8.54
N ARG A 448 -14.85 34.82 -9.32
CA ARG A 448 -14.97 36.12 -9.99
C ARG A 448 -15.11 37.17 -8.89
N ALA A 449 -14.10 38.04 -8.78
CA ALA A 449 -14.12 39.20 -7.89
C ALA A 449 -15.29 40.13 -8.21
#